data_AF-A0A949B0N9-F1
#
_entry.id   AF-A0A949B0N9-F1
#
_cell.length_a   1.000
_cell.length_b   1.000
_cell.length_c   1.000
_cell.angle_alpha   90.00
_cell.angle_beta   90.00
_cell.angle_gamma   90.00
#
_symmetry.space_group_name_H-M   'P 1'
#
loop_
_entity.id
_entity.type
_entity.pdbx_description
1 polymer ?
#
loop_
_entity_poly.entity_id
_entity_poly.type
_entity_poly.pdbx_seq_one_letter_code
_entity_poly.pdbx_strand_id
1 'polypeptide(L)' 'MKKDQQSINEERKMIIEMINASWDLAERLGKHPLKRGCNCISCVNRRKRILEEQKGEWKFVL' A
#
# COMPACT_ATOMS: atom_id res chain seq x y z
N MET A 1 -22.06 20.64 2.10
CA MET A 1 -21.39 21.56 3.02
C MET A 1 -19.91 21.60 2.65
N LYS A 2 -19.29 22.78 2.50
CA LYS A 2 -17.83 22.86 2.31
C LYS A 2 -17.17 22.47 3.63
N LYS A 3 -16.25 21.50 3.60
CA LYS A 3 -15.39 21.22 4.76
C LYS A 3 -14.50 22.43 5.01
N ASP A 4 -14.36 22.82 6.26
CA ASP A 4 -13.37 23.82 6.63
C ASP A 4 -11.95 23.26 6.43
N GLN A 5 -10.97 24.16 6.37
CA GLN A 5 -9.58 23.79 6.13
C GLN A 5 -9.00 22.91 7.25
N GLN A 6 -9.52 23.04 8.47
CA GLN A 6 -9.08 22.29 9.63
C GLN A 6 -9.46 20.81 9.50
N SER A 7 -10.71 20.52 9.16
CA SER A 7 -11.22 19.17 8.90
C SER A 7 -10.43 18.48 7.79
N ILE A 8 -10.08 19.20 6.72
CA ILE A 8 -9.25 18.66 5.63
C ILE A 8 -7.84 18.29 6.13
N ASN A 9 -7.26 19.12 6.99
CA ASN A 9 -5.92 18.88 7.54
C ASN A 9 -5.90 17.69 8.51
N GLU A 10 -6.96 17.52 9.31
CA GLU A 10 -7.12 16.39 10.23
C GLU A 10 -7.26 15.06 9.45
N GLU A 11 -8.06 15.03 8.38
CA GLU A 11 -8.19 13.86 7.50
C GLU A 11 -6.86 13.48 6.86
N ARG A 12 -6.09 14.47 6.38
CA ARG A 12 -4.76 14.23 5.82
C ARG A 12 -3.79 13.67 6.85
N LYS A 13 -3.83 14.20 8.08
CA LYS A 13 -2.99 13.71 9.18
C LYS A 13 -3.29 12.25 9.50
N MET A 14 -4.57 11.89 9.60
CA MET A 14 -5.01 10.50 9.81
C MET A 14 -4.49 9.56 8.71
N ILE A 15 -4.55 9.99 7.43
CA ILE A 15 -4.02 9.20 6.31
C ILE A 15 -2.50 8.98 6.48
N ILE A 16 -1.74 10.02 6.80
CA ILE A 16 -0.28 9.93 6.99
C ILE A 16 0.04 9.00 8.17
N GLU A 17 -0.67 9.13 9.29
CA GLU A 17 -0.49 8.26 10.46
C GLU A 17 -0.79 6.79 10.14
N MET A 18 -1.85 6.52 9.37
CA MET A 18 -2.17 5.17 8.93
C MET A 18 -1.10 4.59 7.99
N ILE A 19 -0.55 5.41 7.09
CA ILE A 19 0.58 5.01 6.22
C ILE A 19 1.79 4.65 7.06
N ASN A 20 2.17 5.51 8.00
CA ASN A 20 3.33 5.28 8.88
C ASN A 20 3.15 4.02 9.74
N ALA A 21 1.99 3.86 10.38
CA ALA A 21 1.69 2.68 11.18
C ALA A 21 1.73 1.38 10.35
N SER A 22 1.26 1.44 9.11
CA SER A 22 1.32 0.30 8.19
C SER A 22 2.76 -0.01 7.78
N TRP A 23 3.60 1.01 7.61
CA TRP A 23 5.02 0.85 7.29
C TRP A 23 5.77 0.19 8.45
N ASP A 24 5.61 0.70 9.67
CA ASP A 24 6.22 0.14 10.88
C ASP A 24 5.79 -1.31 11.13
N LEU A 25 4.53 -1.63 10.84
CA LEU A 25 4.03 -2.99 10.92
C LEU A 25 4.68 -3.89 9.86
N ALA A 26 4.79 -3.40 8.62
CA ALA A 26 5.42 -4.15 7.54
C ALA A 26 6.90 -4.43 7.83
N GLU A 27 7.64 -3.47 8.38
CA GLU A 27 9.03 -3.65 8.80
C GLU A 27 9.14 -4.72 9.90
N ARG A 28 8.28 -4.65 10.93
CA ARG A 28 8.23 -5.64 12.01
C ARG A 28 7.88 -7.05 11.55
N LEU A 29 6.95 -7.19 10.60
CA LEU A 29 6.53 -8.48 10.05
C LEU A 29 7.55 -9.05 9.06
N GLY A 30 8.42 -8.21 8.49
CA GLY A 30 9.46 -8.61 7.57
C GLY A 30 8.93 -9.15 6.23
N LYS A 31 9.80 -9.83 5.48
CA LYS A 31 9.44 -10.37 4.16
C LYS A 31 8.41 -11.48 4.30
N HIS A 32 7.31 -11.35 3.57
CA HIS A 32 6.28 -12.40 3.52
C HIS A 32 6.87 -13.72 2.99
N PRO A 33 6.86 -14.81 3.76
CA PRO A 33 7.38 -16.09 3.32
C PRO A 33 6.42 -16.71 2.30
N LEU A 34 6.83 -16.75 1.04
CA LEU A 34 6.03 -17.32 -0.05
C LEU A 34 5.94 -18.84 0.11
N LYS A 35 4.81 -19.32 0.61
CA LYS A 35 4.47 -20.74 0.65
C LYS A 35 3.68 -21.12 -0.61
N ARG A 36 3.94 -22.31 -1.17
CA ARG A 36 3.14 -22.85 -2.28
C ARG A 36 1.66 -22.89 -1.85
N GLY A 37 0.77 -22.30 -2.66
CA GLY A 37 -0.67 -22.26 -2.38
C GLY A 37 -1.16 -21.12 -1.47
N CYS A 38 -0.30 -20.22 -1.00
CA CYS A 38 -0.74 -19.09 -0.15
C CYS A 38 -1.50 -18.04 -0.96
N ASN A 39 -2.76 -17.75 -0.60
CA ASN A 39 -3.65 -16.78 -1.27
C ASN A 39 -3.75 -15.43 -0.57
N CYS A 40 -2.78 -15.05 0.25
CA CYS A 40 -2.74 -13.70 0.79
C CYS A 40 -2.54 -12.66 -0.35
N ILE A 41 -2.97 -11.43 -0.10
CA ILE A 41 -2.90 -10.34 -1.10
C ILE A 41 -1.47 -10.14 -1.62
N SER A 42 -0.45 -10.27 -0.76
CA SER A 42 0.96 -10.17 -1.15
C SER A 42 1.39 -11.27 -2.13
N CYS A 43 1.01 -12.53 -1.87
CA CYS A 43 1.30 -13.66 -2.75
C CYS A 43 0.54 -13.56 -4.08
N VAL A 44 -0.71 -13.09 -4.06
CA VAL A 44 -1.52 -12.90 -5.26
C VAL A 44 -0.96 -11.76 -6.11
N ASN A 45 -0.68 -10.60 -5.51
CA ASN A 45 -0.11 -9.45 -6.22
C ASN A 45 1.25 -9.76 -6.80
N ARG A 46 2.11 -10.49 -6.07
CA ARG A 46 3.41 -10.91 -6.59
C ARG A 46 3.26 -11.90 -7.75
N ARG A 47 2.34 -12.87 -7.67
CA ARG A 47 2.03 -13.76 -8.79
C ARG A 47 1.53 -12.98 -10.01
N LYS A 48 0.60 -12.05 -9.81
CA LYS A 48 0.12 -11.16 -10.88
C LYS A 48 1.26 -10.36 -11.50
N ARG A 49 2.14 -9.73 -10.71
CA ARG A 49 3.31 -8.97 -11.22
C ARG A 49 4.34 -9.82 -11.95
N ILE A 50 4.50 -11.10 -11.57
CA ILE A 50 5.37 -12.05 -12.27
C ILE A 50 4.74 -12.48 -13.60
N LEU A 51 3.42 -12.65 -13.63
CA LEU A 51 2.67 -13.05 -14.83
C LEU A 51 2.44 -11.89 -15.80
N GLU A 52 2.23 -10.70 -15.27
CA GLU A 52 2.02 -9.43 -15.97
C GLU A 52 3.20 -8.52 -15.63
N GLU A 53 4.37 -8.87 -16.16
CA GLU A 53 5.56 -8.05 -16.03
C GLU A 53 5.24 -6.65 -16.59
N GLN A 54 5.13 -5.65 -15.71
CA GLN A 54 4.81 -4.30 -16.15
C GLN A 54 6.02 -3.73 -16.90
N LYS A 55 5.99 -3.82 -18.23
CA LYS A 55 7.03 -3.32 -19.15
C LYS A 55 7.03 -1.79 -19.30
N GLY A 56 6.28 -1.06 -18.48
CA GLY A 56 6.15 0.39 -18.55
C GLY A 56 6.83 1.09 -17.39
N GLU A 57 7.40 2.27 -17.62
CA GLU A 57 7.79 3.17 -16.54
C GLU A 57 6.57 3.51 -15.69
N TRP A 58 6.69 3.33 -14.37
CA TRP A 58 5.65 3.74 -13.45
C TRP A 58 5.51 5.27 -13.50
N LYS A 59 4.38 5.78 -14.01
CA LYS A 59 4.08 7.22 -14.06
C LYS A 59 2.97 7.55 -13.07
N PHE A 60 3.30 8.31 -12.04
CA PHE A 60 2.30 8.98 -11.22
C PHE A 60 1.78 10.20 -11.99
N VAL A 61 0.49 10.21 -12.32
CA VAL A 61 -0.17 11.37 -12.91
C VAL A 61 -1.08 11.95 -11.83
N LEU A 62 -0.82 13.21 -11.47
CA LEU A 62 -1.60 14.00 -10.52
C LEU A 62 -2.99 14.36 -11.08
#